data_AF-A0A7M2QSV2-F1
#
_entry.id   AF-A0A7M2QSV2-F1
#
_cell.length_a   1.000
_cell.length_b   1.000
_cell.length_c   1.000
_cell.angle_alpha   90.00
_cell.angle_beta   90.00
_cell.angle_gamma   90.00
#
_symmetry.space_group_name_H-M   'P 1'
#
loop_
_entity.id
_entity.type
_entity.pdbx_description
1 polymer ?
#
loop_
_entity_poly.entity_id
_entity_poly.type
_entity_poly.pdbx_seq_one_letter_code
_entity_poly.pdbx_strand_id
1 'polypeptide(L)' 'MKTTKQEVSKKHCRECGCVIVERVESTLYECERCIGINED' A
#
# COMPACT_ATOMS: atom_id res chain seq x y z
N MET A 1 9.24 -19.53 19.49
CA MET A 1 9.30 -18.58 18.36
C MET A 1 7.90 -18.44 17.78
N LYS A 2 7.18 -17.36 18.10
CA LYS A 2 5.89 -17.07 17.47
C LYS A 2 6.07 -15.79 16.68
N THR A 3 6.47 -15.94 15.43
CA THR A 3 6.53 -14.83 14.47
C THR A 3 5.08 -14.56 14.08
N THR A 4 4.42 -13.71 14.86
CA THR A 4 3.07 -13.22 14.55
C THR A 4 3.20 -12.46 13.24
N LYS A 5 2.86 -13.12 12.13
CA LYS A 5 2.65 -12.45 10.85
C LYS A 5 1.54 -11.45 11.12
N GLN A 6 1.92 -10.19 11.28
CA GLN A 6 0.98 -9.09 11.23
C GLN A 6 0.27 -9.27 9.91
N GLU A 7 -1.01 -9.63 9.99
CA GLU A 7 -1.91 -9.62 8.86
C GLU A 7 -2.15 -8.13 8.58
N VAL A 8 -1.13 -7.49 8.03
CA VAL A 8 -1.19 -6.07 7.64
C VAL A 8 -2.27 -6.05 6.58
N SER A 9 -3.43 -5.47 6.91
CA SER A 9 -4.56 -5.33 6.00
C SER A 9 -4.03 -4.86 4.66
N LYS A 10 -4.01 -5.76 3.68
CA LYS A 10 -3.41 -5.52 2.38
C LYS A 10 -4.20 -4.44 1.68
N LYS A 11 -3.63 -3.25 1.63
CA LYS A 11 -4.24 -2.13 0.95
C LYS A 11 -4.14 -2.35 -0.55
N HIS A 12 -5.20 -2.02 -1.29
CA HIS A 12 -5.19 -2.10 -2.74
C HIS A 12 -5.11 -0.70 -3.33
N CYS A 13 -4.31 -0.56 -4.38
CA CYS A 13 -4.19 0.69 -5.10
C CYS A 13 -5.49 0.99 -5.84
N ARG A 14 -6.01 2.20 -5.65
CA ARG A 14 -7.23 2.68 -6.29
C ARG A 14 -7.10 2.82 -7.81
N GLU A 15 -5.90 3.16 -8.27
CA GLU A 15 -5.59 3.39 -9.69
C GLU A 15 -5.42 2.08 -10.47
N CYS A 16 -4.53 1.20 -9.99
CA CYS A 16 -4.14 -0.01 -10.72
C CYS A 16 -4.62 -1.32 -10.09
N GLY A 17 -5.26 -1.29 -8.92
CA GLY A 17 -5.77 -2.48 -8.22
C GLY A 17 -4.70 -3.36 -7.58
N CYS A 18 -3.41 -3.03 -7.71
CA CYS A 18 -2.33 -3.83 -7.14
C CYS A 18 -2.31 -3.79 -5.61
N VAL A 19 -1.84 -4.85 -4.98
CA VAL A 19 -1.59 -4.87 -3.54
C VAL A 19 -0.45 -3.91 -3.21
N ILE A 20 -0.73 -2.89 -2.42
CA ILE A 20 0.26 -1.95 -1.91
C ILE A 20 0.98 -2.62 -0.74
N VAL A 21 2.30 -2.77 -0.88
CA VAL A 21 3.17 -3.25 0.20
C VAL A 21 3.77 -2.03 0.89
N GLU A 22 3.03 -1.51 1.85
CA GLU A 22 3.45 -0.33 2.62
C GLU A 22 4.55 -0.74 3.62
N ARG A 23 5.71 -0.07 3.56
CA ARG A 23 6.77 -0.24 4.57
C ARG A 23 6.49 0.55 5.86
N VAL A 24 5.69 1.60 5.74
CA VAL A 24 5.22 2.49 6.81
C VAL A 24 3.73 2.64 6.63
N GLU A 25 2.97 2.60 7.73
CA GLU A 25 1.53 2.82 7.70
C GLU A 25 1.23 4.20 7.09
N SER A 26 0.43 4.21 6.02
CA SER A 26 0.05 5.42 5.32
C SER A 26 -1.46 5.44 5.13
N THR A 27 -2.02 6.62 4.84
CA THR A 27 -3.46 6.75 4.53
C THR A 27 -3.74 6.71 3.03
N LEU A 28 -2.70 6.78 2.19
CA LEU A 28 -2.80 6.81 0.73
C LEU A 28 -3.14 5.45 0.14
N TYR A 29 -4.16 5.37 -0.70
CA TYR A 29 -4.54 4.15 -1.43
C TYR A 29 -3.90 4.11 -2.81
N GLU A 30 -2.63 4.49 -2.88
CA GLU A 30 -1.84 4.56 -4.10
C GLU A 30 -0.55 3.78 -3.92
N CYS A 31 -0.21 2.93 -4.88
CA CYS A 31 1.06 2.21 -4.86
C CYS A 31 2.22 3.16 -5.19
N GLU A 32 3.45 2.72 -4.93
CA GLU A 32 4.67 3.50 -5.23
C GLU A 32 4.80 3.94 -6.69
N ARG A 33 4.09 3.28 -7.62
CA ARG A 33 4.05 3.66 -9.03
C ARG A 33 2.99 4.70 -9.34
N CYS A 34 1.87 4.67 -8.59
CA CYS A 34 0.71 5.53 -8.82
C CYS A 34 0.74 6.82 -8.00
N ILE A 35 1.42 6.79 -6.86
CA ILE A 35 1.58 7.95 -6.00
C ILE A 35 2.27 9.08 -6.77
N GLY A 36 1.62 10.25 -6.79
CA GLY A 36 2.17 11.45 -7.43
C GLY A 36 2.15 11.46 -8.96
N ILE A 37 1.49 10.51 -9.65
CA ILE A 37 1.28 10.61 -11.10
C ILE A 37 0.41 11.83 -11.44
N ASN A 38 -0.53 12.20 -10.55
CA ASN A 38 -1.49 13.27 -10.78
C ASN A 38 -1.14 14.59 -10.05
N GLU A 39 0.12 14.81 -9.67
CA GLU A 39 0.57 16.14 -9.21
C GLU A 39 1.05 16.93 -10.44
N ASP A 40 0.23 17.89 -10.87
CA ASP A 40 0.52 18.91 -11.90
C ASP A 40 1.24 20.11 -11.28
#